data_AF-A0A2D6MDF3-F1
#
_entry.id   AF-A0A2D6MDF3-F1
#
_cell.length_a   1.000
_cell.length_b   1.000
_cell.length_c   1.000
_cell.angle_alpha   90.00
_cell.angle_beta   90.00
_cell.angle_gamma   90.00
#
_symmetry.space_group_name_H-M   'P 1'
#
loop_
_entity.id
_entity.type
_entity.pdbx_description
1 polymer ?
#
loop_
_entity_poly.entity_id
_entity_poly.type
_entity_poly.pdbx_seq_one_letter_code
_entity_poly.pdbx_strand_id
1 'polypeptide(L)'
;MSSDIITKNIPKELITKVQEDLLEKDECRNIVKEIMDFGVSQRQIIEIINILALELENREQMISIRNATKKIKGDSLIIGKVD
;
A
#
# COMPACT_ATOMS: atom_id res chain seq x y z
N MET A 1 -24.26 -30.09 5.97
CA MET A 1 -23.38 -30.45 7.10
C MET A 1 -21.95 -30.42 6.59
N SER A 2 -21.17 -29.41 7.01
CA SER A 2 -19.69 -29.33 7.02
C SER A 2 -19.13 -27.90 7.05
N SER A 3 -19.95 -26.86 7.21
CA SER A 3 -19.47 -25.50 7.52
C SER A 3 -19.01 -25.34 8.97
N ASP A 4 -19.52 -26.17 9.88
CA ASP A 4 -19.44 -25.93 11.34
C ASP A 4 -18.20 -26.56 12.02
N ILE A 5 -17.37 -27.28 11.26
CA ILE A 5 -16.19 -27.98 11.81
C ILE A 5 -14.95 -27.08 11.74
N ILE A 6 -14.84 -26.20 10.74
CA ILE A 6 -13.64 -25.38 10.53
C ILE A 6 -13.56 -24.21 11.55
N THR A 7 -14.70 -23.69 12.01
CA THR A 7 -14.74 -22.51 12.89
C THR A 7 -14.54 -22.81 14.38
N LYS A 8 -14.64 -24.08 14.81
CA LYS A 8 -14.64 -24.43 16.24
C LYS A 8 -13.28 -24.39 16.94
N ASN A 9 -12.18 -24.19 16.21
CA ASN A 9 -10.83 -24.24 16.80
C ASN A 9 -9.90 -23.09 16.37
N ILE A 10 -10.46 -22.01 15.81
CA ILE A 10 -9.68 -20.80 15.50
C ILE A 10 -9.64 -19.93 16.76
N PRO A 11 -8.46 -19.54 17.25
CA PRO A 11 -8.35 -18.64 18.40
C PRO A 11 -9.14 -17.36 18.15
N LYS A 12 -9.96 -16.94 19.11
CA LYS A 12 -10.80 -15.73 19.00
C LYS A 12 -9.99 -14.48 18.67
N GLU A 13 -8.76 -14.40 19.17
CA GLU A 13 -7.80 -13.33 18.88
C GLU A 13 -7.41 -13.25 17.40
N LEU A 14 -7.22 -14.40 16.73
CA LEU A 14 -6.91 -14.45 15.30
C LEU A 14 -8.13 -14.01 14.47
N ILE A 15 -9.33 -14.39 14.89
CA ILE A 15 -10.58 -13.95 14.25
C ILE A 15 -10.73 -12.42 14.33
N THR A 16 -10.41 -11.83 15.48
CA THR A 16 -10.45 -10.38 15.67
C THR A 16 -9.41 -9.68 14.80
N LYS A 17 -8.16 -10.15 14.79
CA LYS A 17 -7.10 -9.53 13.99
C LYS A 17 -7.38 -9.56 12.50
N VAL A 18 -7.91 -10.68 11.99
CA VAL A 18 -8.33 -10.80 10.59
C VAL A 18 -9.46 -9.81 10.27
N GLN A 19 -10.41 -9.60 11.18
CA GLN A 19 -11.47 -8.61 10.97
C GLN A 19 -10.92 -7.18 10.95
N GLU A 20 -10.01 -6.83 11.85
CA GLU A 20 -9.34 -5.52 11.86
C GLU A 20 -8.58 -5.25 10.56
N ASP A 21 -7.78 -6.21 10.09
CA ASP A 21 -7.02 -6.08 8.84
C ASP A 21 -7.93 -5.96 7.60
N LEU A 22 -9.13 -6.56 7.64
CA LEU A 22 -10.13 -6.39 6.57
C LEU A 22 -10.74 -4.99 6.58
N LEU A 23 -11.09 -4.47 7.76
CA LEU A 23 -11.64 -3.13 7.90
C LEU A 23 -10.63 -2.07 7.46
N GLU A 24 -9.37 -2.20 7.87
CA GLU A 24 -8.29 -1.28 7.46
C GLU A 24 -8.09 -1.28 5.94
N LYS A 25 -8.16 -2.45 5.29
CA LYS A 25 -8.10 -2.53 3.83
C LYS A 25 -9.29 -1.88 3.14
N ASP A 26 -10.49 -2.02 3.69
CA ASP A 26 -11.68 -1.39 3.14
C ASP A 26 -11.61 0.13 3.27
N GLU A 27 -11.11 0.65 4.38
CA GLU A 27 -10.82 2.08 4.56
C GLU A 27 -9.80 2.58 3.54
N CYS A 28 -8.70 1.85 3.33
CA CYS A 28 -7.72 2.19 2.30
C CYS A 28 -8.35 2.22 0.90
N ARG A 29 -9.25 1.28 0.59
CA ARG A 29 -9.96 1.27 -0.70
C ARG A 29 -10.89 2.47 -0.86
N ASN A 30 -11.54 2.92 0.22
CA ASN A 30 -12.37 4.12 0.19
C ASN A 30 -11.54 5.37 -0.11
N ILE A 31 -10.35 5.51 0.50
CA ILE A 31 -9.42 6.60 0.20
C ILE A 31 -8.98 6.55 -1.27
N VAL A 32 -8.60 5.37 -1.77
CA VAL A 32 -8.23 5.20 -3.18
C VAL A 32 -9.39 5.60 -4.10
N LYS A 33 -10.62 5.23 -3.75
CA LYS A 33 -11.82 5.61 -4.52
C LYS A 33 -11.96 7.14 -4.58
N GLU A 34 -11.87 7.83 -3.46
CA GLU A 34 -11.94 9.29 -3.42
C GLU A 34 -10.86 9.93 -4.32
N ILE A 35 -9.61 9.43 -4.25
CA ILE A 35 -8.51 9.88 -5.12
C ILE A 35 -8.86 9.69 -6.61
N MET A 36 -9.42 8.53 -6.98
CA MET A 36 -9.80 8.24 -8.36
C MET A 36 -10.96 9.11 -8.84
N ASP A 37 -11.92 9.43 -7.96
CA ASP A 37 -13.07 10.27 -8.27
C ASP A 37 -12.66 11.73 -8.60
N PHE A 38 -11.47 12.20 -8.18
CA PHE A 38 -10.89 13.47 -8.66
C PHE A 38 -10.48 13.45 -10.15
N GLY A 39 -10.50 12.29 -10.82
CA GLY A 39 -10.11 12.18 -12.22
C GLY A 39 -8.59 12.23 -12.45
N VAL A 40 -7.81 11.64 -11.54
CA VAL A 40 -6.35 11.64 -11.64
C VAL A 40 -5.83 10.84 -12.84
N SER A 41 -4.84 11.41 -13.52
CA SER A 41 -4.09 10.71 -14.57
C SER A 41 -3.10 9.69 -14.01
N GLN A 42 -2.63 8.77 -14.85
CA GLN A 42 -1.59 7.80 -14.48
C GLN A 42 -0.32 8.46 -13.92
N ARG A 43 0.10 9.60 -14.49
CA ARG A 43 1.26 10.35 -13.99
C ARG A 43 1.00 10.90 -12.57
N GLN A 44 -0.20 11.40 -12.31
CA GLN A 44 -0.59 11.89 -10.99
C GLN A 44 -0.67 10.77 -9.97
N ILE A 45 -1.16 9.57 -10.34
CA ILE A 45 -1.17 8.40 -9.45
C ILE A 45 0.26 8.08 -8.97
N ILE A 46 1.23 8.02 -9.88
CA ILE A 46 2.64 7.75 -9.52
C ILE A 46 3.22 8.87 -8.63
N GLU A 47 2.83 10.13 -8.87
CA GLU A 47 3.23 11.24 -8.00
C GLU A 47 2.62 11.15 -6.60
N ILE A 48 1.33 10.83 -6.51
CA ILE A 48 0.62 10.64 -5.24
C ILE A 48 1.28 9.53 -4.42
N ILE A 49 1.63 8.40 -5.04
CA ILE A 49 2.37 7.32 -4.37
C ILE A 49 3.72 7.80 -3.86
N ASN A 50 4.47 8.59 -4.64
CA ASN A 50 5.74 9.17 -4.22
C ASN A 50 5.58 10.14 -3.04
N ILE A 51 4.52 10.94 -3.03
CA ILE A 51 4.23 11.89 -1.94
C ILE A 51 3.81 11.13 -0.67
N LEU A 52 2.88 10.17 -0.78
CA LEU A 52 2.49 9.32 0.36
C LEU A 52 3.69 8.58 0.95
N ALA A 53 4.64 8.14 0.12
CA ALA A 53 5.85 7.51 0.60
C ALA A 53 6.72 8.43 1.49
N LEU A 54 6.71 9.75 1.27
CA LEU A 54 7.47 10.71 2.08
C LEU A 54 6.92 10.83 3.51
N GLU A 55 5.65 10.48 3.72
CA GLU A 55 5.00 10.50 5.03
C GLU A 55 5.29 9.24 5.87
N LEU A 56 5.93 8.22 5.28
CA LEU A 56 6.27 7.00 6.01
C LEU A 56 7.39 7.25 7.02
N GLU A 57 7.11 6.95 8.30
CA GLU A 57 8.10 7.01 9.37
C GLU A 57 9.23 6.00 9.18
N ASN A 58 8.93 4.83 8.58
CA ASN A 58 9.94 3.84 8.26
C ASN A 58 10.77 4.28 7.05
N ARG A 59 12.01 4.69 7.31
CA ARG A 59 12.96 5.17 6.30
C ARG A 59 13.20 4.17 5.17
N GLU A 60 13.33 2.88 5.46
CA GLU A 60 13.65 1.87 4.44
C GLU A 60 12.48 1.70 3.47
N GLN A 61 11.26 1.67 3.99
CA GLN A 61 10.04 1.61 3.19
C GLN A 61 9.86 2.86 2.34
N MET A 62 10.05 4.05 2.92
CA MET A 62 10.03 5.32 2.20
C MET A 62 11.02 5.30 1.01
N ILE A 63 12.28 4.94 1.26
CA ILE A 63 13.32 4.90 0.21
C ILE A 63 12.95 3.89 -0.88
N SER A 64 12.47 2.71 -0.49
CA SER A 64 12.09 1.64 -1.42
C SER A 64 11.00 2.10 -2.40
N ILE A 65 9.91 2.65 -1.88
CA ILE A 65 8.78 3.12 -2.70
C ILE A 65 9.19 4.31 -3.57
N ARG A 66 9.94 5.27 -3.02
CA ARG A 66 10.44 6.41 -3.80
C ARG A 66 11.36 5.99 -4.94
N ASN A 67 12.23 5.01 -4.72
CA ASN A 67 13.09 4.50 -5.78
C ASN A 67 12.27 3.81 -6.89
N ALA A 68 11.20 3.09 -6.52
CA ALA A 68 10.30 2.50 -7.51
C ALA A 68 9.60 3.58 -8.35
N THR A 69 9.04 4.61 -7.71
CA THR A 69 8.36 5.70 -8.43
C THR A 69 9.31 6.50 -9.34
N LYS A 70 10.55 6.80 -8.90
CA LYS A 70 11.58 7.46 -9.74
C LYS A 70 11.92 6.66 -10.99
N LYS A 71 12.13 5.34 -10.85
CA LYS A 71 12.38 4.45 -11.99
C LYS A 71 11.25 4.49 -13.01
N ILE A 72 10.01 4.50 -12.54
CA ILE A 72 8.81 4.56 -13.40
C ILE A 72 8.70 5.91 -14.12
N LYS A 73 9.02 7.02 -13.44
CA LYS A 73 8.96 8.37 -14.03
C LYS A 73 10.01 8.61 -15.13
N GLY A 74 10.98 7.70 -15.29
CA GLY A 74 12.12 7.93 -16.18
C GLY A 74 13.16 8.89 -15.59
N ASP A 75 13.02 9.24 -14.31
CA ASP A 75 14.05 9.94 -13.53
C ASP A 75 15.20 8.96 -13.28
N SER A 76 15.97 8.66 -14.32
CA SER A 76 17.28 8.06 -14.24
C SER A 76 18.25 9.08 -13.63
N LEU A 77 18.04 9.43 -12.36
CA LEU A 77 19.12 9.99 -11.58
C LEU A 77 20.14 8.87 -11.42
N ILE A 78 21.25 9.05 -12.11
CA ILE A 78 22.50 8.31 -12.00
C ILE A 78 22.83 8.14 -10.52
N ILE A 79 22.38 7.05 -9.91
CA ILE A 79 22.91 6.59 -8.63
C ILE A 79 24.13 5.76 -8.99
N GLY A 80 25.27 6.44 -9.08
CA GLY A 80 26.63 5.91 -9.11
C GLY A 80 26.86 4.65 -9.95
N LYS A 81 27.37 4.81 -11.18
CA LYS A 81 28.47 3.94 -11.58
C LYS A 81 29.60 4.23 -10.59
N VAL A 82 29.84 3.31 -9.66
CA VAL A 82 31.14 3.18 -9.00
C VAL A 82 31.87 2.17 -9.87
N ASP A 83 32.95 2.64 -10.50
CA ASP A 83 33.90 1.78 -11.20
C ASP A 83 34.51 0.73 -10.25
#